data_AF-A0AAE3SF24-F1
#
_entry.id   AF-A0AAE3SF24-F1
#
_cell.length_a   1.000
_cell.length_b   1.000
_cell.length_c   1.000
_cell.angle_alpha   90.00
_cell.angle_beta   90.00
_cell.angle_gamma   90.00
#
_symmetry.space_group_name_H-M   'P 1'
#
loop_
_entity.id
_entity.type
_entity.pdbx_description
1 polymer ?
#
loop_
_entity_poly.entity_id
_entity_poly.type
_entity_poly.pdbx_seq_one_letter_code
_entity_poly.pdbx_strand_id
1 'polypeptide(L)'
;MEKLSYALGMSIAANLQQSGVAEIDVDAFARGLKHHIEGTTTEINQQEAGKIINDFFAAVQNKQYEANMKAGQDFLAENAKKEGIVTLESGLQYEILNEGNGAKPNAADNVKCHYHGTLIDGTVFDSSVERGEPATFPVNGVIPGWVIALQLMNVGSKWRLFIPSDLAYAEHGAGQQIPPHTTLIFEVELLDIV
;
A
#
# COMPACT_ATOMS: atom_id res chain seq x y z
N MET A 1 -32.21 8.71 25.63
CA MET A 1 -32.07 9.31 24.28
C MET A 1 -30.84 10.19 24.18
N GLU A 2 -30.64 11.18 25.05
CA GLU A 2 -29.47 12.08 25.02
C GLU A 2 -28.10 11.37 24.92
N LYS A 3 -27.79 10.45 25.84
CA LYS A 3 -26.53 9.69 25.82
C LYS A 3 -26.32 8.87 24.55
N LEU A 4 -27.41 8.35 23.96
CA LEU A 4 -27.34 7.59 22.71
C LEU A 4 -27.02 8.52 21.53
N SER A 5 -27.68 9.68 21.43
CA SER A 5 -27.41 10.68 20.39
C SER A 5 -25.97 11.21 20.48
N TYR A 6 -25.47 11.44 21.69
CA TYR A 6 -24.08 11.84 21.91
C TYR A 6 -23.09 10.76 21.45
N ALA A 7 -23.33 9.49 21.81
CA ALA A 7 -22.50 8.37 21.39
C ALA A 7 -22.48 8.17 19.86
N LEU A 8 -23.64 8.36 19.18
CA LEU A 8 -23.71 8.33 17.71
C LEU A 8 -22.90 9.47 17.09
N GLY A 9 -22.98 10.68 17.64
CA GLY A 9 -22.16 11.82 17.21
C GLY A 9 -20.66 11.55 17.33
N MET A 10 -20.21 10.99 18.46
CA MET A 10 -18.82 10.58 18.64
C MET A 10 -18.38 9.53 17.62
N SER A 11 -19.21 8.53 17.37
CA SER A 11 -18.90 7.47 16.40
C SER A 11 -18.80 8.00 14.98
N ILE A 12 -19.70 8.89 14.56
CA ILE A 12 -19.67 9.51 13.22
C ILE A 12 -18.42 10.40 13.10
N ALA A 13 -18.12 11.22 14.10
CA ALA A 13 -16.94 12.07 14.08
C ALA A 13 -15.65 11.24 13.95
N ALA A 14 -15.52 10.15 14.72
CA ALA A 14 -14.37 9.26 14.65
C ALA A 14 -14.22 8.61 13.25
N ASN A 15 -15.33 8.15 12.66
CA ASN A 15 -15.32 7.60 11.30
C ASN A 15 -14.93 8.66 10.25
N LEU A 16 -15.45 9.88 10.34
CA LEU A 16 -15.11 10.96 9.41
C LEU A 16 -13.62 11.32 9.50
N GLN A 17 -13.08 11.42 10.72
CA GLN A 17 -11.65 11.65 10.96
C GLN A 17 -10.80 10.53 10.37
N GLN A 18 -11.18 9.27 10.56
CA GLN A 18 -10.50 8.12 9.97
C GLN A 18 -10.53 8.15 8.43
N SER A 19 -11.61 8.66 7.83
CA SER A 19 -11.75 8.86 6.38
C SER A 19 -11.05 10.11 5.85
N GLY A 20 -10.28 10.83 6.66
CA GLY A 20 -9.50 11.99 6.25
C GLY A 20 -10.20 13.36 6.36
N VAL A 21 -11.39 13.41 6.98
CA VAL A 21 -12.06 14.68 7.33
C VAL A 21 -11.41 15.26 8.59
N ALA A 22 -10.41 16.12 8.41
CA ALA A 22 -9.66 16.71 9.52
C ALA A 22 -10.44 17.80 10.27
N GLU A 23 -11.31 18.54 9.58
CA GLU A 23 -12.04 19.69 10.14
C GLU A 23 -13.52 19.61 9.74
N ILE A 24 -14.40 19.89 10.70
CA ILE A 24 -15.86 19.88 10.53
C ILE A 24 -16.43 21.14 11.19
N ASP A 25 -17.24 21.89 10.45
CA ASP A 25 -18.13 22.90 11.04
C ASP A 25 -19.29 22.18 11.73
N VAL A 26 -19.22 22.10 13.06
CA VAL A 26 -20.18 21.36 13.89
C VAL A 26 -21.59 21.96 13.79
N ASP A 27 -21.70 23.29 13.69
CA ASP A 27 -23.00 23.95 13.61
C ASP A 27 -23.68 23.67 12.27
N ALA A 28 -22.93 23.74 11.16
CA ALA A 28 -23.43 23.38 9.84
C ALA A 28 -23.80 21.88 9.76
N PHE A 29 -22.96 21.01 10.30
CA PHE A 29 -23.22 19.57 10.35
C PHE A 29 -24.51 19.25 11.14
N ALA A 30 -24.68 19.86 12.32
CA ALA A 30 -25.87 19.70 13.14
C ALA A 30 -27.14 20.22 12.45
N ARG A 31 -27.06 21.37 11.76
CA ARG A 31 -28.16 21.90 10.95
C ARG A 31 -28.55 20.96 9.81
N GLY A 32 -27.58 20.43 9.07
CA GLY A 32 -27.82 19.47 7.99
C GLY A 32 -28.49 18.18 8.48
N LEU A 33 -28.00 17.63 9.59
CA LEU A 33 -28.58 16.45 10.24
C LEU A 33 -30.03 16.72 10.68
N LYS A 34 -30.28 17.88 11.31
CA LYS A 34 -31.61 18.30 11.75
C LYS A 34 -32.58 18.41 10.58
N HIS A 35 -32.21 19.13 9.52
CA HIS A 35 -33.07 19.30 8.35
C HIS A 35 -33.44 17.97 7.70
N HIS A 36 -32.49 17.03 7.62
CA HIS A 36 -32.73 15.71 7.06
C HIS A 36 -33.70 14.88 7.92
N ILE A 37 -33.52 14.86 9.24
CA ILE A 37 -34.38 14.09 10.16
C ILE A 37 -35.80 14.66 10.20
N GLU A 38 -35.93 15.99 10.23
CA GLU A 38 -37.23 16.67 10.31
C GLU A 38 -37.96 16.76 8.96
N GLY A 39 -37.29 16.39 7.86
CA GLY A 39 -37.84 16.48 6.51
C GLY A 39 -38.08 17.92 6.05
N THR A 40 -37.36 18.88 6.63
CA THR A 40 -37.45 20.30 6.24
C THR A 40 -36.58 20.58 5.02
N THR A 41 -36.81 21.71 4.37
CA THR A 41 -35.99 22.17 3.25
C THR A 41 -34.51 22.26 3.65
N THR A 42 -33.65 21.56 2.93
CA THR A 42 -32.20 21.62 3.09
C THR A 42 -31.60 22.83 2.38
N GLU A 43 -30.48 23.35 2.88
CA GLU A 43 -29.77 24.50 2.28
C GLU A 43 -29.18 24.17 0.89
N ILE A 44 -28.88 22.89 0.66
CA ILE A 44 -28.43 22.33 -0.62
C ILE A 44 -29.27 21.09 -0.97
N ASN A 45 -29.40 20.79 -2.25
CA ASN A 45 -30.12 19.58 -2.69
C ASN A 45 -29.24 18.32 -2.58
N GLN A 46 -29.85 17.13 -2.69
CA GLN A 46 -29.13 15.85 -2.54
C GLN A 46 -28.03 15.63 -3.60
N GLN A 47 -28.23 16.10 -4.83
CA GLN A 47 -27.23 15.97 -5.89
C GLN A 47 -26.00 16.83 -5.61
N GLU A 48 -26.23 18.07 -5.15
CA GLU A 48 -25.16 18.99 -4.76
C GLU A 48 -24.39 18.47 -3.55
N ALA A 49 -25.10 17.96 -2.52
CA ALA A 49 -24.47 17.31 -1.36
C ALA A 49 -23.59 16.12 -1.79
N GLY A 50 -24.10 15.26 -2.67
CA GLY A 50 -23.34 14.13 -3.22
C GLY A 50 -22.09 14.57 -3.98
N LYS A 51 -22.19 15.61 -4.80
CA LYS A 51 -21.05 16.17 -5.53
C LYS A 51 -19.97 16.70 -4.58
N ILE A 52 -20.36 17.50 -3.58
CA ILE A 52 -19.41 18.08 -2.61
C ILE A 52 -18.68 16.97 -1.85
N ILE A 53 -19.40 15.95 -1.40
CA ILE A 53 -18.82 14.81 -0.69
C ILE A 53 -17.84 14.03 -1.59
N ASN A 54 -18.23 13.75 -2.84
CA ASN A 54 -17.38 13.03 -3.78
C ASN A 54 -16.11 13.83 -4.12
N ASP A 55 -16.24 15.13 -4.39
CA ASP A 55 -15.11 16.01 -4.70
C ASP A 55 -14.14 16.08 -3.49
N PHE A 56 -14.68 16.15 -2.28
CA PHE A 56 -13.88 16.15 -1.06
C PHE A 56 -13.05 14.86 -0.92
N PHE A 57 -13.69 13.70 -1.01
CA PHE A 57 -12.97 12.43 -0.85
C PHE A 57 -12.02 12.13 -2.01
N ALA A 58 -12.34 12.57 -3.23
CA ALA A 58 -11.40 12.52 -4.35
C ALA A 58 -10.17 13.39 -4.09
N ALA A 59 -10.33 14.59 -3.51
CA ALA A 59 -9.21 15.44 -3.14
C ALA A 59 -8.36 14.85 -2.01
N VAL A 60 -8.99 14.26 -0.99
CA VAL A 60 -8.29 13.53 0.09
C VAL A 60 -7.47 12.37 -0.48
N GLN A 61 -8.07 11.58 -1.37
CA GLN A 61 -7.41 10.45 -2.02
C GLN A 61 -6.22 10.92 -2.88
N ASN A 62 -6.41 11.93 -3.73
CA ASN A 62 -5.33 12.47 -4.57
C ASN A 62 -4.16 13.01 -3.73
N LYS A 63 -4.45 13.70 -2.62
CA LYS A 63 -3.41 14.18 -1.70
C LYS A 63 -2.63 13.02 -1.08
N GLN A 64 -3.29 11.93 -0.73
CA GLN A 64 -2.63 10.72 -0.25
C GLN A 64 -1.75 10.08 -1.33
N TYR A 65 -2.21 10.09 -2.59
CA TYR A 65 -1.44 9.55 -3.71
C TYR A 65 -0.15 10.33 -3.91
N GLU A 66 -0.24 11.67 -3.97
CA GLU A 66 0.92 12.55 -4.08
C GLU A 66 1.90 12.34 -2.92
N ALA A 67 1.40 12.21 -1.69
CA ALA A 67 2.22 11.96 -0.52
C ALA A 67 2.96 10.61 -0.60
N ASN A 68 2.27 9.53 -0.99
CA ASN A 68 2.86 8.20 -1.10
C ASN A 68 3.88 8.12 -2.25
N MET A 69 3.52 8.66 -3.42
CA MET A 69 4.45 8.76 -4.56
C MET A 69 5.71 9.51 -4.17
N LYS A 70 5.56 10.67 -3.53
CA LYS A 70 6.70 11.47 -3.09
C LYS A 70 7.55 10.74 -2.06
N ALA A 71 6.93 10.16 -1.04
CA ALA A 71 7.64 9.40 -0.02
C ALA A 71 8.41 8.21 -0.62
N GLY A 72 7.79 7.48 -1.56
CA GLY A 72 8.42 6.38 -2.29
C GLY A 72 9.59 6.84 -3.16
N GLN A 73 9.43 7.94 -3.90
CA GLN A 73 10.47 8.52 -4.75
C GLN A 73 11.66 9.01 -3.91
N ASP A 74 11.39 9.77 -2.85
CA ASP A 74 12.42 10.29 -1.94
C ASP A 74 13.18 9.11 -1.27
N PHE A 75 12.44 8.09 -0.81
CA PHE A 75 13.03 6.88 -0.23
C PHE A 75 13.96 6.16 -1.23
N LEU A 76 13.49 5.88 -2.44
CA LEU A 76 14.27 5.17 -3.46
C LEU A 76 15.49 6.00 -3.90
N ALA A 77 15.36 7.32 -4.02
CA ALA A 77 16.46 8.21 -4.37
C ALA A 77 17.57 8.21 -3.31
N GLU A 78 17.21 8.20 -2.02
CA GLU A 78 18.19 8.08 -0.93
C GLU A 78 18.75 6.66 -0.81
N ASN A 79 17.92 5.64 -1.04
CA ASN A 79 18.34 4.25 -0.96
C ASN A 79 19.37 3.89 -2.05
N ALA A 80 19.20 4.40 -3.27
CA ALA A 80 20.13 4.21 -4.38
C ALA A 80 21.57 4.70 -4.10
N LYS A 81 21.75 5.59 -3.12
CA LYS A 81 23.06 6.13 -2.75
C LYS A 81 23.83 5.24 -1.78
N LYS A 82 23.17 4.24 -1.19
CA LYS A 82 23.80 3.35 -0.20
C LYS A 82 24.70 2.33 -0.89
N GLU A 83 25.78 1.96 -0.22
CA GLU A 83 26.68 0.91 -0.69
C GLU A 83 25.92 -0.44 -0.77
N GLY A 84 26.21 -1.24 -1.79
CA GLY A 84 25.56 -2.54 -2.02
C GLY A 84 24.19 -2.47 -2.69
N ILE A 85 23.61 -1.28 -2.87
CA ILE A 85 22.35 -1.11 -3.60
C ILE A 85 22.62 -1.03 -5.10
N VAL A 86 21.95 -1.89 -5.86
CA VAL A 86 21.95 -1.88 -7.31
C VAL A 86 20.60 -1.38 -7.79
N THR A 87 20.59 -0.39 -8.68
CA THR A 87 19.38 0.13 -9.34
C THR A 87 19.34 -0.36 -10.78
N LEU A 88 18.24 -1.01 -11.18
CA LEU A 88 18.00 -1.43 -12.55
C LEU A 88 17.33 -0.32 -13.38
N GLU A 89 17.38 -0.44 -14.71
CA GLU A 89 16.72 0.49 -15.63
C GLU A 89 15.19 0.57 -15.40
N SER A 90 14.58 -0.51 -14.91
CA SER A 90 13.17 -0.55 -14.53
C SER A 90 12.84 0.29 -13.29
N GLY A 91 13.84 0.77 -12.56
CA GLY A 91 13.70 1.44 -11.26
C GLY A 91 13.66 0.49 -10.07
N LEU A 92 13.58 -0.83 -10.28
CA LEU A 92 13.77 -1.82 -9.22
C LEU A 92 15.16 -1.64 -8.60
N GLN A 93 15.22 -1.58 -7.27
CA GLN A 93 16.48 -1.64 -6.54
C GLN A 93 16.59 -2.93 -5.76
N TYR A 94 17.80 -3.44 -5.59
CA TYR A 94 18.04 -4.59 -4.73
C TYR A 94 19.39 -4.50 -4.02
N GLU A 95 19.49 -5.27 -2.94
CA GLU A 95 20.68 -5.54 -2.16
C GLU A 95 20.84 -7.07 -2.07
N ILE A 96 22.04 -7.58 -2.35
CA ILE A 96 22.33 -9.01 -2.15
C ILE A 96 22.73 -9.21 -0.70
N LEU A 97 21.89 -9.89 0.08
CA LEU A 97 22.18 -10.23 1.49
C LEU A 97 22.97 -11.55 1.59
N ASN A 98 22.63 -12.50 0.73
CA ASN A 98 23.35 -13.76 0.56
C ASN A 98 23.33 -14.15 -0.91
N GLU A 99 24.48 -14.53 -1.45
CA GLU A 99 24.60 -14.99 -2.82
C GLU A 99 24.42 -16.52 -2.88
N GLY A 100 23.44 -16.98 -3.66
CA GLY A 100 23.23 -18.38 -3.96
C GLY A 100 24.05 -18.84 -5.16
N ASN A 101 24.23 -20.14 -5.29
CA ASN A 101 24.99 -20.75 -6.39
C ASN A 101 24.18 -21.75 -7.22
N GLY A 102 22.88 -21.89 -6.94
CA GLY A 102 21.98 -22.77 -7.69
C GLY A 102 21.57 -22.20 -9.05
N ALA A 103 20.67 -22.91 -9.73
CA ALA A 103 20.11 -22.45 -11.01
C ALA A 103 19.31 -21.14 -10.84
N LYS A 104 19.18 -20.37 -11.93
CA LYS A 104 18.27 -19.23 -11.98
C LYS A 104 16.93 -19.67 -12.57
N PRO A 105 15.80 -19.30 -11.96
CA PRO A 105 14.49 -19.61 -12.52
C PRO A 105 14.25 -18.81 -13.80
N ASN A 106 13.50 -19.41 -14.71
CA ASN A 106 12.92 -18.72 -15.85
C ASN A 106 11.45 -18.32 -15.57
N ALA A 107 10.86 -17.50 -16.43
CA ALA A 107 9.51 -16.97 -16.23
C ALA A 107 8.38 -18.03 -16.17
N ALA A 108 8.59 -19.25 -16.67
CA ALA A 108 7.61 -20.33 -16.66
C ALA A 108 7.74 -21.26 -15.45
N ASP A 109 8.79 -21.10 -14.65
CA ASP A 109 9.04 -21.93 -13.48
C ASP A 109 8.12 -21.57 -12.30
N ASN A 110 7.98 -22.51 -11.37
CA ASN A 110 7.52 -22.20 -10.03
C ASN A 110 8.72 -22.14 -9.10
N VAL A 111 8.66 -21.26 -8.12
CA VAL A 111 9.71 -21.08 -7.12
C VAL A 111 9.14 -21.24 -5.73
N LYS A 112 9.96 -21.81 -4.84
CA LYS A 112 9.66 -21.87 -3.41
C LYS A 112 10.52 -20.85 -2.69
N CYS A 113 9.89 -19.95 -1.94
CA CYS A 113 10.58 -18.84 -1.30
C CYS A 113 10.14 -18.61 0.15
N HIS A 114 11.07 -18.18 1.00
CA HIS A 114 10.73 -17.38 2.16
C HIS A 114 10.70 -15.90 1.80
N TYR A 115 9.80 -15.14 2.41
CA TYR A 115 9.73 -13.70 2.22
C TYR A 115 9.19 -12.95 3.43
N HIS A 116 9.55 -11.67 3.49
CA HIS A 116 9.06 -10.71 4.48
C HIS A 116 8.88 -9.36 3.79
N GLY A 117 7.62 -8.93 3.66
CA GLY A 117 7.21 -7.71 2.97
C GLY A 117 6.81 -6.62 3.96
N THR A 118 7.42 -5.44 3.82
CA THR A 118 7.13 -4.26 4.65
C THR A 118 6.91 -3.01 3.80
N LEU A 119 6.14 -2.07 4.35
CA LEU A 119 6.12 -0.69 3.85
C LEU A 119 7.45 0.00 4.21
N ILE A 120 7.69 1.18 3.64
CA ILE A 120 8.91 1.97 3.91
C ILE A 120 9.04 2.41 5.38
N ASP A 121 7.94 2.43 6.14
CA ASP A 121 7.91 2.75 7.56
C ASP A 121 8.16 1.52 8.47
N GLY A 122 8.35 0.34 7.89
CA GLY A 122 8.57 -0.92 8.59
C GLY A 122 7.30 -1.70 8.94
N THR A 123 6.11 -1.20 8.59
CA THR A 123 4.85 -1.94 8.78
C THR A 123 4.88 -3.23 7.94
N VAL A 124 4.78 -4.38 8.60
CA VAL A 124 4.69 -5.68 7.94
C VAL A 124 3.28 -5.87 7.37
N PHE A 125 3.18 -6.15 6.07
CA PHE A 125 1.90 -6.48 5.43
C PHE A 125 1.79 -7.97 5.09
N ASP A 126 2.91 -8.65 4.84
CA ASP A 126 2.89 -10.08 4.54
C ASP A 126 4.24 -10.73 4.83
N SER A 127 4.26 -11.89 5.50
CA SER A 127 5.49 -12.63 5.77
C SER A 127 5.26 -14.13 5.86
N SER A 128 5.97 -14.89 5.01
CA SER A 128 6.01 -16.35 5.14
C SER A 128 6.94 -16.82 6.26
N VAL A 129 7.91 -15.99 6.65
CA VAL A 129 8.80 -16.25 7.79
C VAL A 129 8.01 -16.23 9.10
N GLU A 130 7.13 -15.25 9.31
CA GLU A 130 6.27 -15.18 10.50
C GLU A 130 5.26 -16.32 10.56
N ARG A 131 4.81 -16.81 9.40
CA ARG A 131 3.96 -18.01 9.31
C ARG A 131 4.72 -19.32 9.56
N GLY A 132 6.05 -19.31 9.46
CA GLY A 132 6.90 -20.48 9.65
C GLY A 132 6.90 -21.47 8.48
N GLU A 133 6.31 -21.12 7.34
CA GLU A 133 6.23 -22.01 6.17
C GLU A 133 6.52 -21.23 4.87
N PRO A 134 7.42 -21.72 3.98
CA PRO A 134 7.66 -21.11 2.68
C PRO A 134 6.41 -21.11 1.79
N ALA A 135 6.35 -20.17 0.86
CA ALA A 135 5.29 -20.13 -0.15
C ALA A 135 5.84 -20.52 -1.53
N THR A 136 4.97 -21.08 -2.36
CA THR A 136 5.28 -21.41 -3.76
C THR A 136 4.55 -20.46 -4.69
N PHE A 137 5.26 -19.91 -5.66
CA PHE A 137 4.72 -18.96 -6.63
C PHE A 137 5.12 -19.34 -8.05
N PRO A 138 4.22 -19.22 -9.03
CA PRO A 138 4.64 -19.13 -10.43
C PRO A 138 5.38 -17.80 -10.63
N VAL A 139 6.57 -17.83 -11.27
CA VAL A 139 7.41 -16.63 -11.43
C VAL A 139 6.67 -15.51 -12.18
N ASN A 140 5.78 -15.85 -13.10
CA ASN A 140 4.97 -14.89 -13.85
C ASN A 140 3.63 -14.50 -13.19
N GLY A 141 3.29 -15.06 -12.01
CA GLY A 141 2.04 -14.78 -11.30
C GLY A 141 2.21 -13.86 -10.07
N VAL A 142 3.36 -13.23 -9.92
CA VAL A 142 3.68 -12.27 -8.87
C VAL A 142 3.84 -10.86 -9.44
N ILE A 143 3.98 -9.85 -8.58
CA ILE A 143 4.15 -8.46 -9.00
C ILE A 143 5.37 -8.28 -9.92
N PRO A 144 5.36 -7.31 -10.85
CA PRO A 144 6.44 -7.14 -11.85
C PRO A 144 7.85 -7.04 -11.25
N GLY A 145 8.02 -6.40 -10.10
CA GLY A 145 9.30 -6.31 -9.41
C GLY A 145 9.86 -7.67 -8.98
N TRP A 146 9.00 -8.58 -8.52
CA TRP A 146 9.39 -9.95 -8.21
C TRP A 146 9.70 -10.75 -9.48
N VAL A 147 8.92 -10.60 -10.55
CA VAL A 147 9.18 -11.26 -11.84
C VAL A 147 10.60 -10.96 -12.33
N ILE A 148 11.01 -9.69 -12.24
CA ILE A 148 12.35 -9.24 -12.62
C ILE A 148 13.40 -9.82 -11.65
N ALA A 149 13.21 -9.65 -10.34
CA ALA A 149 14.19 -10.06 -9.33
C ALA A 149 14.47 -11.56 -9.34
N LEU A 150 13.42 -12.39 -9.35
CA LEU A 150 13.56 -13.85 -9.27
C LEU A 150 14.41 -14.41 -10.42
N GLN A 151 14.26 -13.89 -11.64
CA GLN A 151 15.03 -14.32 -12.80
C GLN A 151 16.50 -13.87 -12.77
N LEU A 152 16.87 -12.96 -11.86
CA LEU A 152 18.25 -12.56 -11.61
C LEU A 152 18.88 -13.33 -10.44
N MET A 153 18.06 -13.83 -9.52
CA MET A 153 18.46 -14.57 -8.32
C MET A 153 18.83 -16.02 -8.64
N ASN A 154 19.98 -16.47 -8.14
CA ASN A 154 20.31 -17.89 -8.08
C ASN A 154 19.55 -18.55 -6.91
N VAL A 155 19.11 -19.79 -7.06
CA VAL A 155 18.62 -20.59 -5.93
C VAL A 155 19.67 -20.61 -4.81
N GLY A 156 19.21 -20.45 -3.57
CA GLY A 156 20.00 -20.24 -2.36
C GLY A 156 20.29 -18.77 -2.04
N SER A 157 19.91 -17.82 -2.91
CA SER A 157 20.14 -16.40 -2.66
C SER A 157 19.12 -15.83 -1.69
N LYS A 158 19.56 -14.86 -0.88
CA LYS A 158 18.67 -13.98 -0.13
C LYS A 158 18.92 -12.54 -0.54
N TRP A 159 17.89 -11.88 -1.08
CA TRP A 159 17.96 -10.49 -1.54
C TRP A 159 17.00 -9.61 -0.76
N ARG A 160 17.34 -8.34 -0.59
CA ARG A 160 16.38 -7.30 -0.23
C ARG A 160 16.02 -6.52 -1.49
N LEU A 161 14.74 -6.42 -1.78
CA LEU A 161 14.17 -5.73 -2.93
C LEU A 161 13.49 -4.44 -2.44
N PHE A 162 13.67 -3.36 -3.19
CA PHE A 162 12.96 -2.10 -3.00
C PHE A 162 12.23 -1.80 -4.30
N ILE A 163 10.91 -1.96 -4.26
CA ILE A 163 10.06 -2.07 -5.44
C ILE A 163 9.23 -0.79 -5.56
N PRO A 164 9.47 0.05 -6.58
CA PRO A 164 8.61 1.19 -6.88
C PRO A 164 7.16 0.75 -7.07
N SER A 165 6.20 1.62 -6.77
CA SER A 165 4.77 1.30 -6.84
C SER A 165 4.34 0.71 -8.17
N ASP A 166 4.92 1.19 -9.27
CA ASP A 166 4.55 0.80 -10.64
C ASP A 166 5.02 -0.62 -10.99
N LEU A 167 5.99 -1.15 -10.23
CA LEU A 167 6.42 -2.55 -10.28
C LEU A 167 5.75 -3.40 -9.18
N ALA A 168 4.80 -2.82 -8.45
CA ALA A 168 4.02 -3.45 -7.38
C ALA A 168 2.52 -3.36 -7.68
N TYR A 169 1.78 -2.53 -6.93
CA TYR A 169 0.31 -2.41 -7.02
C TYR A 169 -0.20 -1.05 -7.52
N ALA A 170 0.71 -0.15 -7.90
CA ALA A 170 0.42 1.16 -8.51
C ALA A 170 -0.70 1.94 -7.78
N GLU A 171 -1.58 2.60 -8.53
CA GLU A 171 -2.70 3.43 -8.02
C GLU A 171 -3.81 2.62 -7.33
N HIS A 172 -3.81 1.29 -7.45
CA HIS A 172 -4.84 0.44 -6.87
C HIS A 172 -4.52 0.06 -5.42
N GLY A 173 -3.23 -0.05 -5.08
CA GLY A 173 -2.82 -0.64 -3.81
C GLY A 173 -3.25 -2.11 -3.70
N ALA A 174 -3.21 -2.66 -2.48
CA ALA A 174 -3.67 -4.02 -2.23
C ALA A 174 -4.20 -4.21 -0.81
N GLY A 175 -5.42 -4.77 -0.73
CA GLY A 175 -6.10 -5.03 0.52
C GLY A 175 -6.28 -3.75 1.36
N GLN A 176 -6.22 -3.90 2.68
CA GLN A 176 -6.29 -2.78 3.63
C GLN A 176 -4.92 -2.28 4.07
N GLN A 177 -3.85 -3.02 3.73
CA GLN A 177 -2.51 -2.80 4.29
C GLN A 177 -1.57 -2.10 3.33
N ILE A 178 -1.80 -2.19 2.01
CA ILE A 178 -0.96 -1.53 1.01
C ILE A 178 -1.75 -0.40 0.35
N PRO A 179 -1.50 0.86 0.74
CA PRO A 179 -2.12 2.01 0.09
C PRO A 179 -1.71 2.14 -1.38
N PRO A 180 -2.48 2.87 -2.19
CA PRO A 180 -2.07 3.29 -3.53
C PRO A 180 -0.71 3.99 -3.55
N HIS A 181 0.00 3.82 -4.66
CA HIS A 181 1.32 4.39 -4.94
C HIS A 181 2.39 4.13 -3.88
N THR A 182 2.32 2.97 -3.23
CA THR A 182 3.26 2.62 -2.16
C THR A 182 4.46 1.84 -2.71
N THR A 183 5.67 2.33 -2.41
CA THR A 183 6.92 1.56 -2.57
C THR A 183 6.95 0.44 -1.54
N LEU A 184 7.31 -0.78 -1.97
CA LEU A 184 7.38 -1.95 -1.10
C LEU A 184 8.83 -2.38 -0.89
N ILE A 185 9.10 -2.92 0.30
CA ILE A 185 10.37 -3.56 0.63
C ILE A 185 10.10 -5.04 0.86
N PHE A 186 10.89 -5.91 0.24
CA PHE A 186 10.83 -7.34 0.49
C PHE A 186 12.21 -7.88 0.82
N GLU A 187 12.33 -8.70 1.85
CA GLU A 187 13.41 -9.69 1.91
C GLU A 187 12.88 -10.98 1.29
N VAL A 188 13.61 -11.54 0.33
CA VAL A 188 13.24 -12.76 -0.39
C VAL A 188 14.40 -13.73 -0.35
N GLU A 189 14.15 -14.94 0.14
CA GLU A 189 15.07 -16.06 0.11
C GLU A 189 14.54 -17.11 -0.87
N LEU A 190 15.24 -17.29 -1.99
CA LEU A 190 14.87 -18.24 -3.03
C LEU A 190 15.41 -19.62 -2.65
N LEU A 191 14.51 -20.53 -2.25
CA LEU A 191 14.89 -21.83 -1.71
C LEU A 191 15.04 -22.88 -2.80
N ASP A 192 14.14 -22.89 -3.79
CA ASP A 192 14.14 -23.91 -4.83
C ASP A 192 13.34 -23.50 -6.08
N ILE A 193 13.56 -24.23 -7.17
CA ILE A 193 12.72 -24.24 -8.38
C ILE A 193 11.93 -25.57 -8.36
N VAL A 194 10.60 -25.50 -8.43
CA VAL A 194 9.69 -26.64 -8.23
C VAL A 194 8.83 -26.97 -9.43
#